data_AF-A0A7Y5VZS3-F1
#
_entry.id   AF-A0A7Y5VZS3-F1
#
_cell.length_a   1.000
_cell.length_b   1.000
_cell.length_c   1.000
_cell.angle_alpha   90.00
_cell.angle_beta   90.00
_cell.angle_gamma   90.00
#
_symmetry.space_group_name_H-M   'P 1'
#
loop_
_entity.id
_entity.type
_entity.pdbx_description
1 polymer ?
#
loop_
_entity_poly.entity_id
_entity_poly.type
_entity_poly.pdbx_seq_one_letter_code
_entity_poly.pdbx_strand_id
1 'polypeptide(L)'
;MIFGLLVMTLAGVVLVTIGWLGLQGRLPRNHFAGIRTPYTMRSDETWYATHRHGAPVLIFAGVAAVSAGLALIPFAAAGAV
;
A
#
# COMPACT_ATOMS: atom_id res chain seq x y z
N MET A 1 5.43 9.47 19.72
CA MET A 1 5.09 10.06 18.40
C MET A 1 5.92 9.47 17.26
N ILE A 2 7.25 9.45 17.34
CA ILE A 2 8.15 8.84 16.31
C ILE A 2 7.75 7.41 15.92
N PHE A 3 7.40 6.57 16.90
CA PHE A 3 6.96 5.20 16.64
C PHE A 3 5.77 5.12 15.67
N GLY A 4 4.78 6.02 15.82
CA GLY A 4 3.63 6.07 14.93
C GLY A 4 3.99 6.47 13.50
N LEU A 5 4.94 7.41 13.34
CA LEU A 5 5.45 7.81 12.02
C LEU A 5 6.18 6.65 11.33
N LEU A 6 7.01 5.91 12.07
CA LEU A 6 7.71 4.73 11.54
C LEU A 6 6.72 3.66 11.06
N VAL A 7 5.69 3.37 11.85
CA VAL A 7 4.63 2.42 11.48
C VAL A 7 3.87 2.89 10.23
N MET A 8 3.53 4.18 10.15
CA MET A 8 2.88 4.75 8.98
C MET A 8 3.74 4.67 7.72
N THR A 9 5.04 5.00 7.82
CA THR A 9 5.98 4.87 6.69
C THR A 9 6.11 3.43 6.24
N LEU A 10 6.27 2.48 7.17
CA LEU A 10 6.36 1.06 6.85
C LEU A 10 5.08 0.55 6.17
N ALA A 11 3.91 0.91 6.70
CA ALA A 11 2.62 0.59 6.08
C ALA A 11 2.50 1.18 4.68
N GLY A 12 2.97 2.41 4.47
CA GLY A 12 3.02 3.05 3.15
C GLY A 12 3.87 2.26 2.15
N VAL A 13 5.07 1.81 2.56
CA VAL A 13 5.93 0.95 1.72
C VAL A 13 5.23 -0.37 1.36
N VAL A 14 4.52 -0.97 2.31
CA VAL A 14 3.73 -2.19 2.06
C VAL A 14 2.61 -1.93 1.05
N LEU A 15 1.92 -0.79 1.13
CA LEU A 15 0.87 -0.43 0.16
C LEU A 15 1.44 -0.23 -1.25
N VAL A 16 2.58 0.47 -1.38
CA VAL A 16 3.25 0.67 -2.67
C VAL A 16 3.66 -0.67 -3.27
N THR A 17 4.25 -1.56 -2.48
CA THR A 17 4.69 -2.88 -2.97
C THR A 17 3.52 -3.76 -3.41
N ILE A 18 2.42 -3.80 -2.65
CA ILE A 18 1.20 -4.53 -3.06
C ILE A 18 0.61 -3.93 -4.34
N GLY A 19 0.53 -2.60 -4.42
CA GLY A 19 0.00 -1.92 -5.60
C GLY A 19 0.85 -2.18 -6.84
N TRP A 20 2.18 -2.14 -6.70
CA TRP A 20 3.12 -2.45 -7.76
C TRP A 20 3.00 -3.90 -8.24
N LEU A 21 2.91 -4.87 -7.32
CA LEU A 21 2.67 -6.27 -7.65
C LEU A 21 1.31 -6.48 -8.34
N GLY A 22 0.28 -5.73 -7.93
CA GLY A 22 -1.04 -5.71 -8.55
C GLY A 22 -1.00 -5.18 -9.98
N LEU A 23 -0.19 -4.14 -10.25
CA LEU A 23 0.00 -3.56 -11.57
C LEU A 23 0.69 -4.55 -12.53
N GLN A 24 1.67 -5.30 -12.03
CA GLN A 24 2.41 -6.31 -12.80
C GLN A 24 1.65 -7.62 -13.00
N GLY A 25 0.46 -7.79 -12.41
CA GLY A 25 -0.23 -9.08 -12.41
C GLY A 25 0.54 -10.19 -11.68
N ARG A 26 1.42 -9.81 -10.74
CA ARG A 26 2.26 -10.73 -9.96
C ARG A 26 1.76 -10.93 -8.54
N LEU A 27 0.67 -10.27 -8.16
CA LEU A 27 0.04 -10.46 -6.86
C LEU A 27 -0.79 -11.76 -6.90
N PRO A 28 -0.34 -12.86 -6.28
CA PRO A 28 -1.10 -14.10 -6.28
C PRO A 28 -2.42 -13.91 -5.52
N ARG A 29 -3.47 -14.63 -5.94
CA ARG A 29 -4.74 -14.63 -5.25
C ARG A 29 -4.54 -15.10 -3.81
N ASN A 30 -4.89 -14.25 -2.87
CA ASN A 30 -4.66 -14.51 -1.45
C ASN A 30 -5.79 -13.93 -0.60
N HIS A 31 -5.89 -14.39 0.65
CA HIS A 31 -6.92 -13.97 1.60
C HIS A 31 -6.46 -12.86 2.54
N PHE A 32 -5.32 -12.20 2.28
CA PHE A 32 -4.69 -11.27 3.23
C PHE A 32 -4.53 -9.84 2.70
N ALA A 33 -4.17 -9.68 1.42
CA ALA A 33 -3.84 -8.41 0.77
C ALA A 33 -4.65 -8.25 -0.53
N GLY A 34 -5.16 -7.03 -0.76
CA GLY A 34 -5.91 -6.68 -1.96
C GLY A 34 -7.43 -6.58 -1.77
N ILE A 35 -8.14 -6.38 -2.88
CA ILE A 35 -9.60 -6.25 -2.97
C ILE A 35 -10.20 -7.65 -3.01
N ARG A 36 -10.87 -8.04 -1.92
CA ARG A 36 -11.39 -9.42 -1.68
C ARG A 36 -12.91 -9.46 -1.72
N THR A 37 -13.48 -9.13 -2.86
CA THR A 37 -14.92 -9.30 -3.09
C THR A 37 -15.22 -10.69 -3.67
N PRO A 38 -16.45 -11.22 -3.52
CA PRO A 38 -16.85 -12.48 -4.16
C PRO A 38 -16.57 -12.52 -5.67
N TYR A 39 -16.63 -11.36 -6.33
CA TYR A 39 -16.29 -11.20 -7.74
C TYR A 39 -14.79 -11.41 -8.02
N THR A 40 -13.92 -10.78 -7.25
CA THR A 40 -12.45 -10.88 -7.42
C THR A 40 -11.90 -12.25 -7.08
N MET A 41 -12.59 -13.02 -6.23
CA MET A 41 -12.14 -14.35 -5.82
C MET A 41 -12.63 -15.46 -6.75
N ARG A 42 -13.51 -15.14 -7.70
CA ARG A 42 -14.16 -16.12 -8.59
C ARG A 42 -13.20 -16.71 -9.63
N SER A 43 -12.27 -15.92 -10.14
CA SER A 43 -11.24 -16.38 -11.08
C SER A 43 -9.98 -15.53 -10.95
N ASP A 44 -8.86 -16.05 -11.44
CA ASP A 44 -7.60 -15.32 -11.42
C ASP A 44 -7.64 -14.13 -12.41
N GLU A 45 -8.42 -14.25 -13.48
CA GLU A 45 -8.64 -13.16 -14.44
C GLU A 45 -9.35 -11.96 -13.80
N THR A 46 -10.42 -12.18 -13.03
CA THR A 46 -11.11 -11.08 -12.32
C THR A 46 -10.26 -10.52 -11.17
N TRP A 47 -9.43 -11.36 -10.55
CA TRP A 47 -8.44 -10.93 -9.57
C TRP A 47 -7.43 -9.95 -10.18
N TYR A 48 -6.74 -10.34 -11.26
CA TYR A 48 -5.71 -9.51 -11.89
C TYR A 48 -6.28 -8.25 -12.53
N ALA A 49 -7.45 -8.33 -13.19
CA ALA A 49 -8.11 -7.16 -13.77
C ALA A 49 -8.42 -6.10 -12.70
N THR A 50 -9.00 -6.52 -11.57
CA THR A 50 -9.37 -5.62 -10.48
C THR A 50 -8.15 -5.00 -9.82
N HIS A 51 -7.10 -5.80 -9.56
CA HIS A 51 -5.88 -5.30 -8.93
C HIS A 51 -5.07 -4.40 -9.85
N ARG A 52 -5.09 -4.63 -11.17
CA ARG A 52 -4.46 -3.72 -12.14
C ARG A 52 -5.15 -2.36 -12.18
N HIS A 53 -6.48 -2.32 -12.06
CA HIS A 53 -7.23 -1.07 -11.98
C HIS A 53 -7.13 -0.37 -10.61
N GLY A 54 -7.08 -1.14 -9.51
CA GLY A 54 -6.90 -0.60 -8.16
C GLY A 54 -5.45 -0.22 -7.81
N ALA A 55 -4.47 -0.75 -8.55
CA ALA A 55 -3.05 -0.56 -8.28
C ALA A 55 -2.62 0.92 -8.21
N PRO A 56 -3.00 1.81 -9.16
CA PRO A 56 -2.60 3.21 -9.11
C PRO A 56 -3.05 3.89 -7.80
N VAL A 57 -4.29 3.67 -7.37
CA VAL A 57 -4.83 4.24 -6.13
C VAL A 57 -4.03 3.75 -4.91
N LEU A 58 -3.72 2.46 -4.87
CA LEU A 58 -2.97 1.86 -3.77
C LEU A 58 -1.52 2.38 -3.72
N ILE A 59 -0.88 2.56 -4.89
CA ILE A 59 0.45 3.16 -5.01
C ILE A 59 0.42 4.61 -4.55
N PHE A 60 -0.54 5.43 -5.01
CA PHE A 60 -0.65 6.83 -4.60
C PHE A 60 -0.85 6.97 -3.09
N ALA A 61 -1.73 6.17 -2.49
CA ALA A 61 -1.94 6.16 -1.04
C ALA A 61 -0.65 5.79 -0.28
N GLY A 62 0.07 4.76 -0.75
CA GLY A 62 1.34 4.35 -0.15
C GLY A 62 2.43 5.41 -0.27
N VAL A 63 2.57 6.04 -1.45
CA VAL A 63 3.54 7.12 -1.69
C VAL A 63 3.24 8.32 -0.79
N ALA A 64 1.97 8.71 -0.64
CA ALA A 64 1.56 9.79 0.25
C ALA A 64 1.90 9.51 1.72
N ALA A 65 1.69 8.27 2.19
CA ALA A 65 2.05 7.87 3.55
C ALA A 65 3.57 7.88 3.78
N VAL A 66 4.35 7.39 2.81
CA VAL A 66 5.82 7.39 2.86
C VAL A 66 6.38 8.81 2.85
N SER A 67 5.88 9.69 1.97
CA SER A 67 6.34 11.08 1.88
C SER A 67 6.00 11.86 3.14
N ALA A 68 4.80 11.71 3.71
CA ALA A 68 4.43 12.32 4.97
C ALA A 68 5.32 11.85 6.13
N GLY A 69 5.58 10.54 6.23
CA GLY A 69 6.45 10.00 7.25
C GLY A 69 7.89 10.51 7.14
N LEU A 70 8.49 10.45 5.94
CA LEU A 70 9.84 10.95 5.70
C LEU A 70 9.98 12.45 6.00
N ALA A 71 8.94 13.25 5.70
CA ALA A 71 8.94 14.67 5.99
C ALA A 71 8.88 14.95 7.50
N LEU A 72 8.11 14.17 8.27
CA LEU A 72 7.82 14.45 9.69
C LEU A 72 8.80 13.78 10.67
N ILE A 73 9.46 12.68 10.28
CA ILE A 73 10.41 11.96 11.15
C ILE A 73 11.54 12.86 11.69
N PRO A 74 12.20 13.72 10.88
CA PRO A 74 13.27 14.59 11.37
C PRO A 74 12.78 15.61 12.41
N PHE A 75 11.59 16.18 12.23
CA PHE A 75 11.00 17.13 13.18
C PHE A 75 10.63 16.44 14.50
N ALA A 76 10.05 15.25 14.40
CA ALA A 76 9.73 14.42 15.56
C ALA A 76 11.00 13.99 16.33
N ALA A 77 12.09 13.71 15.62
CA ALA A 77 13.39 13.35 16.22
C ALA A 77 14.08 14.55 16.88
N ALA A 78 13.89 15.76 16.36
CA ALA A 78 14.42 16.99 16.92
C ALA A 78 13.62 17.51 18.15
N GLY A 79 12.54 16.84 18.54
CA GLY A 79 11.66 17.26 19.65
C GLY A 79 10.83 18.50 19.32
N ALA A 80 10.69 18.85 18.04
CA ALA A 80 9.98 20.03 17.58
C ALA A 80 8.44 19.85 17.54
N VAL A 81 7.97 18.62 17.78
CA VAL A 81 6.55 18.21 17.84
C VAL A 81 6.40 17.16 18.93
#